data_AF-A0A6M3LN67-F1
#
_entry.id   AF-A0A6M3LN67-F1
#
_cell.length_a   1.000
_cell.length_b   1.000
_cell.length_c   1.000
_cell.angle_alpha   90.00
_cell.angle_beta   90.00
_cell.angle_gamma   90.00
#
_symmetry.space_group_name_H-M   'P 1'
#
loop_
_entity.id
_entity.type
_entity.pdbx_description
1 polymer ?
#
loop_
_entity_poly.entity_id
_entity_poly.type
_entity_poly.pdbx_seq_one_letter_code
_entity_poly.pdbx_strand_id
1 'polypeptide(L)'
;MAAITWSAAWEGTPTATGEAPSGGAVRIQNFKSAVDRRVAHEHGTYSNADVGADGTEANDWWHREGSAVAYYSDTSPSYRPDGTTALGSNDKGRLFVSNSGHYTSYIYTGSAWTSISTYAATAGYCLSAPTIDAGVNAYNLRFKVISIGAWNMKATKSKEVYYGATLSLGKVFGCEAWIQNDARTGRFNFIQVVDQGVGVSQGDYGGYMQLYTTNVALVRISLGFFEATAFDDSTMNRGHVLLTYTAD
;
A
#
# COMPACT_ATOMS: atom_id res chain seq x y z
N MET A 1 39.52 50.97 -19.68
CA MET A 1 38.55 49.96 -19.21
C MET A 1 39.27 49.04 -18.25
N ALA A 2 38.77 48.87 -17.02
CA ALA A 2 39.40 48.00 -16.04
C ALA A 2 39.30 46.53 -16.51
N ALA A 3 40.43 45.82 -16.48
CA ALA A 3 40.50 44.42 -16.90
C ALA A 3 39.77 43.52 -15.89
N ILE A 4 38.90 42.65 -16.39
CA ILE A 4 38.26 41.62 -15.58
C ILE A 4 39.35 40.63 -15.14
N THR A 5 39.54 40.48 -13.83
CA THR A 5 40.53 39.57 -13.26
C THR A 5 39.85 38.25 -12.91
N TRP A 6 40.29 37.15 -13.51
CA TRP A 6 39.73 35.81 -13.27
C TRP A 6 40.15 35.28 -11.90
N SER A 7 39.22 34.59 -11.21
CA SER A 7 39.47 33.98 -9.90
C SER A 7 40.30 32.70 -10.05
N ALA A 8 41.60 32.80 -9.77
CA ALA A 8 42.54 31.68 -9.87
C ALA A 8 42.29 30.56 -8.83
N ALA A 9 41.40 30.78 -7.85
CA ALA A 9 41.06 29.78 -6.84
C ALA A 9 40.17 28.65 -7.38
N TRP A 10 39.44 28.89 -8.48
CA TRP A 10 38.42 27.96 -8.99
C TRP A 10 38.58 27.62 -10.47
N GLU A 11 39.18 28.50 -11.28
CA GLU A 11 39.41 28.26 -12.71
C GLU A 11 40.81 28.71 -13.13
N GLY A 12 41.53 27.87 -13.86
CA GLY A 12 42.81 28.23 -14.47
C GLY A 12 42.61 29.27 -15.57
N THR A 13 43.52 30.26 -15.64
CA THR A 13 43.47 31.33 -16.65
C THR A 13 43.31 30.73 -18.07
N PRO A 14 42.30 31.15 -18.85
CA PRO A 14 42.10 30.63 -20.20
C PRO A 14 43.34 30.89 -21.07
N THR A 15 43.91 29.84 -21.66
CA THR A 15 45.21 29.89 -22.35
C THR A 15 45.15 30.28 -23.83
N ALA A 16 43.98 30.61 -24.40
CA ALA A 16 43.87 30.89 -25.83
C ALA A 16 43.37 32.32 -26.13
N THR A 17 44.20 33.07 -26.86
CA THR A 17 44.00 34.47 -27.28
C THR A 17 43.46 34.64 -28.71
N GLY A 18 43.13 33.56 -29.43
CA GLY A 18 43.00 33.62 -30.90
C GLY A 18 41.62 33.36 -31.47
N GLU A 19 40.80 32.57 -30.79
CA GLU A 19 39.39 32.44 -31.08
C GLU A 19 38.73 32.86 -29.79
N ALA A 20 37.67 33.67 -29.80
CA ALA A 20 36.86 33.72 -28.59
C ALA A 20 35.67 32.78 -28.83
N PRO A 21 35.78 31.46 -28.53
CA PRO A 21 34.70 30.45 -28.57
C PRO A 21 33.58 30.77 -27.55
N SER A 22 33.17 32.02 -27.51
CA SER A 22 32.72 32.80 -26.36
C SER A 22 31.26 32.55 -26.02
N GLY A 23 30.40 32.29 -27.01
CA GLY A 23 29.00 31.95 -26.73
C GLY A 23 28.85 30.58 -26.08
N GLY A 24 29.53 29.56 -26.63
CA GLY A 24 29.48 28.19 -26.11
C GLY A 24 30.21 28.04 -24.79
N ALA A 25 31.44 28.56 -24.70
CA ALA A 25 32.24 28.50 -23.48
C ALA A 25 31.57 29.23 -22.30
N VAL A 26 31.01 30.42 -22.51
CA VAL A 26 30.28 31.16 -21.47
C VAL A 26 29.00 30.44 -21.06
N ARG A 27 28.26 29.84 -21.99
CA ARG A 27 27.08 29.03 -21.66
C ARG A 27 27.45 27.80 -20.82
N ILE A 28 28.57 27.14 -21.14
CA ILE A 28 29.07 26.00 -20.36
C ILE A 28 29.53 26.44 -18.97
N GLN A 29 30.24 27.56 -18.84
CA GLN A 29 30.64 28.12 -17.54
C GLN A 29 29.42 28.52 -16.70
N ASN A 30 28.43 29.18 -17.29
CA ASN A 30 27.19 29.54 -16.61
C ASN A 30 26.40 28.29 -16.16
N PHE A 31 26.35 27.26 -17.00
CA PHE A 31 25.71 26.00 -16.66
C PHE A 31 26.45 25.29 -15.52
N LYS A 32 27.79 25.20 -15.58
CA LYS A 32 28.61 24.66 -14.49
C LYS A 32 28.39 25.43 -13.19
N SER A 33 28.45 26.75 -13.22
CA SER A 33 28.19 27.58 -12.03
C SER A 33 26.78 27.39 -11.47
N ALA A 34 25.76 27.24 -12.33
CA ALA A 34 24.40 26.96 -11.90
C ALA A 34 24.27 25.55 -11.29
N VAL A 35 24.94 24.54 -11.86
CA VAL A 35 25.01 23.18 -11.32
C VAL A 35 25.77 23.18 -9.99
N ASP A 36 26.92 23.82 -9.90
CA ASP A 36 27.71 23.89 -8.67
C ASP A 36 26.96 24.63 -7.56
N ARG A 37 26.24 25.71 -7.89
CA ARG A 37 25.34 26.38 -6.94
C ARG A 37 24.21 25.45 -6.52
N ARG A 38 23.61 24.70 -7.44
CA ARG A 38 22.55 23.74 -7.11
C ARG A 38 23.08 22.60 -6.23
N VAL A 39 24.25 22.05 -6.53
CA VAL A 39 24.89 20.99 -5.73
C VAL A 39 25.30 21.53 -4.36
N ALA A 40 25.90 22.72 -4.29
CA ALA A 40 26.21 23.39 -3.03
C ALA A 40 24.94 23.75 -2.24
N HIS A 41 23.80 23.99 -2.91
CA HIS A 41 22.52 24.22 -2.26
C HIS A 41 21.80 22.93 -1.82
N GLU A 42 21.94 21.84 -2.57
CA GLU A 42 21.34 20.53 -2.22
C GLU A 42 22.20 19.75 -1.20
N HIS A 43 23.51 20.04 -1.12
CA HIS A 43 24.48 19.30 -0.32
C HIS A 43 25.35 20.17 0.60
N GLY A 44 25.08 21.48 0.69
CA GLY A 44 25.78 22.36 1.61
C GLY A 44 25.31 22.16 3.05
N THR A 45 26.24 22.15 3.99
CA THR A 45 25.95 22.25 5.42
C THR A 45 25.38 23.65 5.72
N TYR A 46 24.07 23.84 5.56
CA TYR A 46 23.40 25.04 6.05
C TYR A 46 23.33 24.96 7.58
N SER A 47 24.16 25.76 8.26
CA SER A 47 23.93 26.04 9.67
C SER A 47 22.53 26.63 9.81
N ASN A 48 21.75 26.12 10.78
CA ASN A 48 20.33 26.36 11.08
C ASN A 48 19.75 27.79 10.98
N ALA A 49 20.52 28.83 10.65
CA ALA A 49 20.11 30.24 10.73
C ALA A 49 19.28 30.74 9.53
N ASP A 50 19.36 30.12 8.35
CA ASP A 50 18.77 30.69 7.12
C ASP A 50 17.42 30.05 6.69
N VAL A 51 16.91 29.08 7.45
CA VAL A 51 15.54 28.57 7.27
C VAL A 51 14.71 29.14 8.40
N GLY A 52 13.82 30.08 8.08
CA GLY A 52 13.06 30.93 9.01
C GLY A 52 12.79 30.31 10.39
N ALA A 53 13.27 30.98 11.44
CA ALA A 53 13.04 30.61 12.84
C ALA A 53 11.54 30.58 13.25
N ASP A 54 10.67 31.04 12.36
CA ASP A 54 9.21 31.13 12.44
C ASP A 54 8.47 29.92 11.84
N GLY A 55 9.19 28.94 11.26
CA GLY A 55 8.56 27.75 10.70
C GLY A 55 7.79 28.00 9.41
N THR A 56 8.05 29.11 8.71
CA THR A 56 7.62 29.24 7.32
C THR A 56 8.37 28.22 6.48
N GLU A 57 7.60 27.38 5.77
CA GLU A 57 8.16 26.47 4.78
C GLU A 57 9.03 27.28 3.82
N ALA A 58 10.32 26.92 3.72
CA ALA A 58 11.20 27.55 2.75
C ALA A 58 10.53 27.39 1.38
N ASN A 59 10.19 28.52 0.78
CA ASN A 59 9.56 28.57 -0.52
C ASN A 59 10.56 27.93 -1.51
N ASP A 60 10.24 26.72 -1.94
CA ASP A 60 10.86 26.00 -3.04
C ASP A 60 12.25 25.35 -2.81
N TRP A 61 12.31 24.02 -2.62
CA TRP A 61 13.52 23.18 -2.83
C TRP A 61 14.64 23.17 -1.78
N TRP A 62 14.46 23.76 -0.59
CA TRP A 62 15.48 23.70 0.48
C TRP A 62 15.30 22.47 1.37
N HIS A 63 16.07 21.41 1.10
CA HIS A 63 16.06 20.20 1.93
C HIS A 63 17.20 20.27 2.94
N ARG A 64 16.90 20.19 4.25
CA ARG A 64 17.96 20.11 5.28
C ARG A 64 18.80 18.85 5.07
N GLU A 65 20.08 18.92 5.41
CA GLU A 65 20.98 17.77 5.31
C GLU A 65 20.37 16.52 5.98
N GLY A 66 20.35 15.42 5.23
CA GLY A 66 19.79 14.15 5.66
C GLY A 66 18.26 14.10 5.78
N SER A 67 17.50 15.14 5.41
CA SER A 67 16.02 15.12 5.48
C SER A 67 15.38 14.05 4.58
N ALA A 68 16.07 13.66 3.50
CA ALA A 68 15.65 12.62 2.57
C ALA A 68 16.07 11.20 2.98
N VAL A 69 16.86 11.04 4.04
CA VAL A 69 17.32 9.72 4.49
C VAL A 69 16.26 9.08 5.38
N ALA A 70 15.68 7.99 4.90
CA ALA A 70 14.78 7.16 5.70
C ALA A 70 15.57 6.31 6.70
N TYR A 71 15.05 6.16 7.92
CA TYR A 71 15.62 5.26 8.92
C TYR A 71 15.09 3.84 8.72
N TYR A 72 15.95 2.86 8.98
CA TYR A 72 15.59 1.44 8.97
C TYR A 72 16.15 0.79 10.24
N SER A 73 15.28 0.47 11.20
CA SER A 73 15.69 -0.13 12.48
C SER A 73 14.50 -0.75 13.22
N ASP A 74 14.72 -1.48 14.31
CA ASP A 74 13.62 -2.04 15.11
C ASP A 74 13.00 -1.03 16.09
N THR A 75 13.77 -0.01 16.48
CA THR A 75 13.37 1.00 17.47
C THR A 75 13.26 2.38 16.87
N SER A 76 12.35 3.22 17.38
CA SER A 76 12.23 4.60 16.92
C SER A 76 13.55 5.39 17.07
N PRO A 77 14.08 6.01 16.00
CA PRO A 77 15.28 6.84 16.08
C PRO A 77 15.09 8.08 16.96
N SER A 78 16.11 8.44 17.74
CA SER A 78 16.14 9.69 18.54
C SER A 78 17.13 10.73 18.00
N TYR A 79 17.98 10.35 17.05
CA TYR A 79 19.00 11.20 16.44
C TYR A 79 18.83 11.24 14.92
N ARG A 80 19.39 12.28 14.30
CA ARG A 80 19.57 12.38 12.85
C ARG A 80 20.47 11.27 12.33
N PRO A 81 20.57 11.06 11.01
CA PRO A 81 21.47 10.06 10.42
C PRO A 81 22.95 10.30 10.75
N ASP A 82 23.32 11.50 11.21
CA ASP A 82 24.66 11.84 11.72
C ASP A 82 25.02 11.16 13.05
N GLY A 83 24.05 10.51 13.71
CA GLY A 83 24.23 9.81 14.98
C GLY A 83 24.50 10.69 16.20
N THR A 84 24.47 12.02 16.06
CA THR A 84 24.87 12.96 17.13
C THR A 84 23.83 14.05 17.40
N THR A 85 23.14 14.54 16.37
CA THR A 85 22.13 15.59 16.51
C THR A 85 20.79 14.98 16.90
N ALA A 86 20.26 15.33 18.07
CA ALA A 86 18.93 14.86 18.50
C ALA A 86 17.82 15.40 17.58
N LEU A 87 16.76 14.60 17.35
CA LEU A 87 15.60 15.03 16.57
C LEU A 87 14.81 16.11 17.31
N GLY A 88 14.38 17.15 16.59
CA GLY A 88 13.56 18.24 17.13
C GLY A 88 12.40 18.64 16.21
N SER A 89 11.72 19.74 16.53
CA SER A 89 10.59 20.26 15.74
C SER A 89 10.93 20.47 14.26
N ASN A 90 12.19 20.81 13.99
CA ASN A 90 12.77 21.00 12.67
C ASN A 90 12.92 19.72 11.82
N ASP A 91 12.69 18.55 12.41
CA ASP A 91 12.83 17.24 11.76
C ASP A 91 11.47 16.63 11.38
N LYS A 92 10.39 17.42 11.44
CA LYS A 92 9.06 17.02 11.00
C LYS A 92 9.09 16.53 9.55
N GLY A 93 8.45 15.39 9.30
CA GLY A 93 8.34 14.78 7.97
C GLY A 93 9.36 13.68 7.68
N ARG A 94 10.35 13.47 8.55
CA ARG A 94 11.27 12.33 8.40
C ARG A 94 10.54 11.00 8.41
N LEU A 95 11.04 10.04 7.62
CA LEU A 95 10.49 8.70 7.47
C LEU A 95 11.32 7.67 8.25
N PHE A 96 10.64 6.80 9.00
CA PHE A 96 11.23 5.64 9.67
C PHE A 96 10.45 4.39 9.28
N VAL A 97 11.14 3.32 8.89
CA VAL A 97 10.55 2.01 8.62
C VAL A 97 11.03 1.04 9.71
N SER A 98 10.08 0.49 10.47
CA SER A 98 10.36 -0.52 11.49
C SER A 98 10.55 -1.89 10.85
N ASN A 99 11.61 -2.61 11.25
CA ASN A 99 11.83 -4.00 10.83
C ASN A 99 11.15 -5.04 11.75
N SER A 100 10.50 -4.60 12.83
CA SER A 100 9.86 -5.51 13.78
C SER A 100 8.45 -5.92 13.32
N GLY A 101 8.26 -7.22 13.04
CA GLY A 101 6.95 -7.88 12.89
C GLY A 101 6.21 -7.60 11.58
N HIS A 102 6.13 -6.34 11.15
CA HIS A 102 5.48 -5.90 9.92
C HIS A 102 6.13 -4.57 9.53
N TYR A 103 6.76 -4.47 8.35
CA TYR A 103 7.41 -3.26 7.83
C TYR A 103 6.50 -2.03 7.92
N THR A 104 6.50 -1.38 9.08
CA THR A 104 5.55 -0.32 9.43
C THR A 104 6.27 0.99 9.26
N SER A 105 5.70 1.86 8.44
CA SER A 105 6.23 3.20 8.19
C SER A 105 5.70 4.19 9.22
N TYR A 106 6.57 5.05 9.70
CA TYR A 106 6.31 6.11 10.67
C TYR A 106 6.80 7.44 10.10
N ILE A 107 6.08 8.52 10.41
CA ILE A 107 6.48 9.89 10.13
C ILE A 107 6.77 10.61 11.44
N TYR A 108 7.86 11.36 11.49
CA TYR A 108 8.16 12.20 12.64
C TYR A 108 7.31 13.47 12.60
N THR A 109 6.56 13.77 13.65
CA THR A 109 5.66 14.95 13.71
C THR A 109 6.35 16.23 14.18
N GLY A 110 7.64 16.14 14.51
CA GLY A 110 8.42 17.19 15.18
C GLY A 110 8.61 16.94 16.68
N SER A 111 7.87 16.00 17.27
CA SER A 111 8.01 15.60 18.68
C SER A 111 7.90 14.10 18.93
N ALA A 112 7.26 13.35 18.03
CA ALA A 112 7.10 11.91 18.16
C ALA A 112 7.02 11.23 16.79
N TRP A 113 7.27 9.92 16.77
CA TRP A 113 7.00 9.07 15.62
C TRP A 113 5.53 8.63 15.62
N THR A 114 4.82 8.94 14.54
CA THR A 114 3.44 8.52 14.34
C THR A 114 3.41 7.52 13.19
N SER A 115 2.77 6.37 13.38
CA SER A 115 2.58 5.41 12.29
C SER A 115 1.79 6.06 11.16
N ILE A 116 2.25 5.94 9.91
CA ILE A 116 1.55 6.45 8.71
C ILE A 116 0.34 5.56 8.36
N SER A 117 -0.05 4.67 9.28
CA SER A 117 -0.95 3.54 9.08
C SER A 117 -0.34 2.51 8.14
N THR A 118 0.19 1.46 8.76
CA THR A 118 0.03 0.10 8.26
C THR A 118 -1.41 -0.06 7.77
N TYR A 119 -1.61 -0.65 6.59
CA TYR A 119 -2.90 -1.19 6.20
C TYR A 119 -3.30 -2.24 7.26
N ALA A 120 -3.95 -1.80 8.34
CA ALA A 120 -4.53 -2.67 9.33
C ALA A 120 -5.75 -3.33 8.66
N ALA A 121 -5.52 -4.49 8.04
CA ALA A 121 -6.58 -5.38 7.64
C ALA A 121 -7.27 -5.90 8.91
N THR A 122 -8.20 -5.12 9.46
CA THR A 122 -8.99 -5.53 10.65
C THR A 122 -10.49 -5.23 10.52
N ALA A 123 -10.95 -4.58 9.45
CA ALA A 123 -12.36 -4.57 9.10
C ALA A 123 -12.51 -4.39 7.58
N GLY A 124 -13.53 -5.05 7.01
CA GLY A 124 -13.73 -5.20 5.57
C GLY A 124 -13.54 -3.90 4.77
N TYR A 125 -12.87 -4.04 3.63
CA TYR A 125 -12.75 -2.96 2.65
C TYR A 125 -14.15 -2.56 2.17
N CYS A 126 -14.57 -1.33 2.46
CA CYS A 126 -15.54 -0.63 1.63
C CYS A 126 -14.73 0.08 0.53
N LEU A 127 -14.76 -0.44 -0.68
CA LEU A 127 -14.20 0.27 -1.84
C LEU A 127 -15.17 1.40 -2.20
N SER A 128 -14.94 2.63 -1.70
CA SER A 128 -15.64 3.79 -2.25
C SER A 128 -14.89 4.23 -3.51
N ALA A 129 -15.27 3.66 -4.67
CA ALA A 129 -14.88 4.23 -5.94
C ALA A 129 -15.72 5.51 -6.16
N PRO A 130 -15.11 6.70 -6.34
CA PRO A 130 -15.87 7.95 -6.48
C PRO A 130 -16.65 8.08 -7.81
N THR A 131 -16.60 7.08 -8.68
CA THR A 131 -17.29 7.11 -9.98
C THR A 131 -17.58 5.69 -10.47
N ILE A 132 -18.59 5.04 -9.89
CA ILE A 132 -19.47 4.19 -10.68
C ILE A 132 -20.59 5.14 -11.13
N ASP A 133 -20.77 5.32 -12.44
CA ASP A 133 -21.74 6.24 -13.01
C ASP A 133 -23.11 6.10 -12.32
N ALA A 134 -23.61 7.24 -11.86
CA ALA A 134 -24.79 7.36 -11.02
C ALA A 134 -26.06 6.98 -11.79
N GLY A 135 -26.48 5.72 -11.64
CA GLY A 135 -27.80 5.24 -12.06
C GLY A 135 -28.46 4.26 -11.09
N VAL A 136 -27.75 3.77 -10.06
CA VAL A 136 -28.28 2.77 -9.10
C VAL A 136 -27.94 3.17 -7.67
N ASN A 137 -28.35 4.36 -7.24
CA ASN A 137 -28.19 4.81 -5.85
C ASN A 137 -29.36 4.34 -4.94
N ALA A 138 -30.09 3.29 -5.35
CA ALA A 138 -31.41 3.00 -4.78
C ALA A 138 -31.42 2.01 -3.59
N TYR A 139 -30.32 1.30 -3.28
CA TYR A 139 -30.42 0.15 -2.35
C TYR A 139 -29.41 0.06 -1.20
N ASN A 140 -28.48 0.99 -0.99
CA ASN A 140 -27.44 0.84 0.06
C ASN A 140 -26.73 -0.53 0.00
N LEU A 141 -26.34 -0.94 -1.21
CA LEU A 141 -25.68 -2.23 -1.43
C LEU A 141 -24.32 -2.25 -0.74
N ARG A 142 -24.04 -3.34 -0.03
CA ARG A 142 -22.82 -3.62 0.72
C ARG A 142 -22.21 -4.92 0.20
N PHE A 143 -20.88 -4.95 0.21
CA PHE A 143 -20.10 -6.13 -0.15
C PHE A 143 -19.31 -6.59 1.06
N LYS A 144 -19.19 -7.90 1.24
CA LYS A 144 -18.34 -8.49 2.28
C LYS A 144 -17.57 -9.67 1.70
N VAL A 145 -16.25 -9.59 1.79
CA VAL A 145 -15.35 -10.69 1.44
C VAL A 145 -14.94 -11.40 2.72
N ILE A 146 -15.16 -12.72 2.78
CA ILE A 146 -14.92 -13.53 3.97
C ILE A 146 -13.98 -14.66 3.60
N SER A 147 -12.92 -14.86 4.37
CA SER A 147 -12.03 -16.00 4.16
C SER A 147 -12.71 -17.31 4.56
N ILE A 148 -12.57 -18.34 3.73
CA ILE A 148 -13.10 -19.69 4.04
C ILE A 148 -12.30 -20.33 5.18
N GLY A 149 -11.02 -19.95 5.30
CA GLY A 149 -10.06 -20.56 6.20
C GLY A 149 -9.62 -21.93 5.69
N ALA A 150 -8.94 -22.68 6.55
CA ALA A 150 -8.53 -24.03 6.24
C ALA A 150 -9.73 -24.98 6.11
N TRP A 151 -9.72 -25.74 5.01
CA TRP A 151 -10.70 -26.79 4.74
C TRP A 151 -10.02 -27.91 3.95
N ASN A 152 -9.80 -29.03 4.64
CA ASN A 152 -9.47 -30.30 4.03
C ASN A 152 -10.77 -30.92 3.49
N MET A 153 -11.00 -30.76 2.19
CA MET A 153 -12.22 -31.23 1.55
C MET A 153 -12.30 -32.76 1.55
N LYS A 154 -11.17 -33.49 1.56
CA LYS A 154 -11.20 -34.95 1.66
C LYS A 154 -11.76 -35.44 3.01
N ALA A 155 -11.35 -34.78 4.09
CA ALA A 155 -11.74 -35.13 5.45
C ALA A 155 -13.16 -34.69 5.81
N THR A 156 -13.59 -33.50 5.37
CA THR A 156 -14.92 -32.96 5.71
C THR A 156 -15.74 -32.58 4.48
N LYS A 157 -17.02 -32.98 4.47
CA LYS A 157 -17.94 -32.75 3.35
C LYS A 157 -18.47 -31.32 3.28
N SER A 158 -18.46 -30.60 4.40
CA SER A 158 -18.94 -29.23 4.47
C SER A 158 -18.02 -28.34 5.30
N LYS A 159 -18.15 -27.04 5.07
CA LYS A 159 -17.49 -25.98 5.82
C LYS A 159 -18.43 -24.80 5.99
N GLU A 160 -18.56 -24.34 7.22
CA GLU A 160 -19.28 -23.10 7.53
C GLU A 160 -18.32 -21.91 7.53
N VAL A 161 -18.77 -20.83 6.90
CA VAL A 161 -18.05 -19.56 6.79
C VAL A 161 -18.93 -18.48 7.43
N TYR A 162 -18.49 -18.00 8.59
CA TYR A 162 -19.25 -17.04 9.40
C TYR A 162 -18.99 -15.62 8.93
N TYR A 163 -20.06 -14.85 8.75
CA TYR A 163 -19.97 -13.44 8.36
C TYR A 163 -20.30 -12.47 9.49
N GLY A 164 -20.40 -12.95 10.73
CA GLY A 164 -20.26 -12.15 11.96
C GLY A 164 -21.45 -11.29 12.41
N ALA A 165 -22.42 -11.00 11.53
CA ALA A 165 -23.69 -10.36 11.89
C ALA A 165 -24.85 -11.25 11.46
N THR A 166 -25.99 -11.15 12.13
CA THR A 166 -27.21 -11.77 11.61
C THR A 166 -27.73 -10.93 10.45
N LEU A 167 -27.88 -11.52 9.27
CA LEU A 167 -28.48 -10.87 8.11
C LEU A 167 -29.87 -11.44 7.85
N SER A 168 -30.82 -10.55 7.55
CA SER A 168 -32.09 -10.97 6.96
C SER A 168 -31.83 -11.52 5.55
N LEU A 169 -32.21 -12.78 5.30
CA LEU A 169 -31.97 -13.43 4.00
C LEU A 169 -32.61 -12.68 2.84
N GLY A 170 -33.74 -12.00 3.06
CA GLY A 170 -34.39 -11.16 2.05
C GLY A 170 -33.62 -9.90 1.66
N LYS A 171 -32.53 -9.58 2.38
CA LYS A 171 -31.61 -8.47 2.05
C LYS A 171 -30.30 -8.94 1.40
N VAL A 172 -30.13 -10.25 1.16
CA VAL A 172 -28.98 -10.77 0.44
C VAL A 172 -29.32 -10.90 -1.04
N PHE A 173 -28.53 -10.24 -1.89
CA PHE A 173 -28.73 -10.17 -3.34
C PHE A 173 -27.82 -11.14 -4.09
N GLY A 174 -26.69 -11.50 -3.49
CA GLY A 174 -25.74 -12.41 -4.11
C GLY A 174 -24.80 -13.02 -3.07
N CYS A 175 -24.43 -14.27 -3.31
CA CYS A 175 -23.38 -14.94 -2.58
C CYS A 175 -22.59 -15.75 -3.60
N GLU A 176 -21.28 -15.57 -3.62
CA GLU A 176 -20.37 -16.28 -4.51
C GLU A 176 -19.20 -16.81 -3.68
N ALA A 177 -18.71 -18.01 -3.99
CA ALA A 177 -17.53 -18.55 -3.31
C ALA A 177 -16.49 -18.98 -4.32
N TRP A 178 -15.25 -18.54 -4.11
CA TRP A 178 -14.09 -18.88 -4.93
C TRP A 178 -13.19 -19.83 -4.14
N ILE A 179 -12.93 -21.00 -4.72
CA ILE A 179 -12.09 -22.05 -4.15
C ILE A 179 -10.78 -22.16 -4.92
N GLN A 180 -9.68 -22.28 -4.19
CA GLN A 180 -8.37 -22.59 -4.75
C GLN A 180 -7.90 -24.00 -4.38
N ASN A 181 -7.20 -24.63 -5.32
CA ASN A 181 -6.47 -25.88 -5.05
C ASN A 181 -5.21 -25.61 -4.22
N ASP A 182 -4.58 -26.68 -3.74
CA ASP A 182 -3.39 -26.62 -2.88
C ASP A 182 -2.20 -25.96 -3.59
N ALA A 183 -2.12 -26.10 -4.92
CA ALA A 183 -1.09 -25.47 -5.75
C ALA A 183 -1.35 -23.99 -6.08
N ARG A 184 -2.53 -23.44 -5.74
CA ARG A 184 -2.98 -22.07 -6.11
C ARG A 184 -2.99 -21.78 -7.61
N THR A 185 -3.10 -22.81 -8.43
CA THR A 185 -3.09 -22.71 -9.90
C THR A 185 -4.49 -22.68 -10.53
N GLY A 186 -5.52 -23.06 -9.77
CA GLY A 186 -6.91 -23.05 -10.24
C GLY A 186 -7.82 -22.24 -9.31
N ARG A 187 -8.83 -21.58 -9.90
CA ARG A 187 -9.94 -20.92 -9.19
C ARG A 187 -11.25 -21.53 -9.67
N PHE A 188 -12.08 -21.94 -8.73
CA PHE A 188 -13.38 -22.56 -9.00
C PHE A 188 -14.47 -21.77 -8.29
N ASN A 189 -15.54 -21.42 -9.01
CA ASN A 189 -16.65 -20.67 -8.44
C ASN A 189 -17.79 -21.63 -8.10
N PHE A 190 -18.29 -21.56 -6.88
CA PHE A 190 -19.63 -22.05 -6.58
C PHE A 190 -20.64 -21.06 -7.15
N ILE A 191 -21.28 -21.44 -8.25
CA ILE A 191 -22.21 -20.56 -8.98
C ILE A 191 -23.64 -20.68 -8.44
N GLN A 192 -23.97 -21.78 -7.75
CA GLN A 192 -25.35 -22.02 -7.32
C GLN A 192 -25.56 -21.73 -5.83
N VAL A 193 -26.21 -20.61 -5.55
CA VAL A 193 -26.86 -20.34 -4.25
C VAL A 193 -28.16 -21.13 -4.24
N VAL A 194 -28.31 -22.05 -3.28
CA VAL A 194 -29.57 -22.75 -3.06
C VAL A 194 -30.28 -22.04 -1.92
N ASP A 195 -31.42 -21.42 -2.21
CA ASP A 195 -32.35 -20.96 -1.17
C ASP A 195 -32.94 -22.19 -0.47
N GLN A 196 -33.20 -22.07 0.84
CA GLN A 196 -33.60 -23.22 1.65
C GLN A 196 -34.86 -23.87 1.08
N GLY A 197 -34.77 -25.17 0.75
CA GLY A 197 -35.92 -25.97 0.31
C GLY A 197 -36.08 -26.14 -1.20
N VAL A 198 -35.22 -25.55 -2.03
CA VAL A 198 -35.22 -25.82 -3.48
C VAL A 198 -34.28 -27.00 -3.77
N GLY A 199 -34.83 -28.11 -4.27
CA GLY A 199 -34.05 -29.28 -4.67
C GLY A 199 -32.98 -28.89 -5.70
N VAL A 200 -31.73 -29.17 -5.40
CA VAL A 200 -30.60 -28.83 -6.28
C VAL A 200 -30.56 -29.82 -7.45
N SER A 201 -30.68 -29.33 -8.68
CA SER A 201 -30.23 -30.09 -9.85
C SER A 201 -28.72 -30.28 -9.73
N GLN A 202 -28.26 -31.53 -9.59
CA GLN A 202 -26.87 -31.92 -9.33
C GLN A 202 -25.96 -31.73 -10.56
N GLY A 203 -25.95 -30.54 -11.16
CA GLY A 203 -25.15 -30.22 -12.35
C GLY A 203 -23.70 -29.89 -12.01
N ASP A 204 -22.83 -30.90 -12.07
CA ASP A 204 -21.43 -30.91 -12.55
C ASP A 204 -20.30 -30.09 -11.89
N TYR A 205 -20.50 -29.25 -10.86
CA TYR A 205 -19.41 -28.43 -10.30
C TYR A 205 -18.93 -28.77 -8.88
N GLY A 206 -18.90 -30.06 -8.53
CA GLY A 206 -18.21 -30.55 -7.34
C GLY A 206 -18.85 -30.21 -5.98
N GLY A 207 -19.85 -29.32 -5.93
CA GLY A 207 -20.58 -28.97 -4.71
C GLY A 207 -21.62 -27.85 -4.89
N TYR A 208 -22.21 -27.40 -3.78
CA TYR A 208 -23.17 -26.30 -3.71
C TYR A 208 -22.92 -25.40 -2.48
N MET A 209 -23.60 -24.25 -2.46
CA MET A 209 -23.56 -23.30 -1.36
C MET A 209 -24.96 -23.04 -0.82
N GLN A 210 -25.10 -23.03 0.51
CA GLN A 210 -26.33 -22.74 1.20
C GLN A 210 -26.15 -21.53 2.12
N LEU A 211 -27.06 -20.56 2.00
CA LEU A 211 -27.03 -19.34 2.79
C LEU A 211 -27.91 -19.49 4.04
N TYR A 212 -27.37 -19.10 5.19
CA TYR A 212 -28.08 -19.00 6.45
C TYR A 212 -28.00 -17.56 6.95
N THR A 213 -28.69 -17.27 8.06
CA THR A 213 -28.76 -15.93 8.66
C THR A 213 -27.48 -15.46 9.34
N THR A 214 -26.52 -16.34 9.63
CA THR A 214 -25.24 -15.96 10.29
C THR A 214 -23.99 -16.47 9.58
N ASN A 215 -24.17 -17.41 8.66
CA ASN A 215 -23.10 -18.11 7.97
C ASN A 215 -23.52 -18.55 6.56
N VAL A 216 -22.52 -18.97 5.80
CA VAL A 216 -22.67 -19.65 4.52
C VAL A 216 -22.09 -21.05 4.70
N ALA A 217 -22.85 -22.09 4.36
CA ALA A 217 -22.31 -23.44 4.29
C ALA A 217 -21.90 -23.78 2.85
N LEU A 218 -20.63 -24.14 2.70
CA LEU A 218 -20.09 -24.70 1.48
C LEU A 218 -20.15 -26.22 1.62
N VAL A 219 -20.77 -26.90 0.66
CA VAL A 219 -20.93 -28.36 0.69
C VAL A 219 -20.39 -28.94 -0.60
N ARG A 220 -19.45 -29.88 -0.49
CA ARG A 220 -19.01 -30.65 -1.66
C ARG A 220 -19.90 -31.88 -1.86
N ILE A 221 -19.99 -32.33 -3.11
CA ILE A 221 -20.64 -33.59 -3.47
C ILE A 221 -19.64 -34.74 -3.28
N SER A 222 -20.14 -35.91 -2.88
CA SER A 222 -19.30 -37.11 -2.79
C SER A 222 -18.95 -37.59 -4.19
N LEU A 223 -17.72 -38.07 -4.40
CA LEU A 223 -17.17 -38.44 -5.71
C LEU A 223 -17.15 -37.29 -6.73
N GLY A 224 -17.23 -36.03 -6.25
CA GLY A 224 -17.18 -34.83 -7.07
C GLY A 224 -15.74 -34.32 -7.29
N PHE A 225 -15.63 -33.24 -8.07
CA PHE A 225 -14.36 -32.60 -8.44
C PHE A 225 -13.44 -32.27 -7.23
N PHE A 226 -14.01 -31.83 -6.12
CA PHE A 226 -13.26 -31.42 -4.91
C PHE A 226 -12.78 -32.60 -4.04
N GLU A 227 -13.01 -33.86 -4.42
CA GLU A 227 -12.44 -35.02 -3.71
C GLU A 227 -11.01 -35.36 -4.14
N ALA A 228 -10.44 -34.66 -5.13
CA ALA A 228 -9.06 -34.82 -5.52
C ALA A 228 -8.09 -34.42 -4.39
N THR A 229 -6.90 -35.03 -4.36
CA THR A 229 -5.82 -34.69 -3.39
C THR A 229 -5.27 -33.28 -3.55
N ALA A 230 -5.70 -32.54 -4.57
CA ALA A 230 -5.35 -31.13 -4.74
C ALA A 230 -6.21 -30.18 -3.88
N PHE A 231 -7.06 -30.72 -2.99
CA PHE A 231 -7.93 -29.95 -2.10
C PHE A 231 -7.91 -30.44 -0.64
N ASP A 232 -6.82 -31.10 -0.20
CA ASP A 232 -6.74 -31.72 1.12
C ASP A 232 -5.80 -30.99 2.11
N ASP A 233 -5.15 -29.91 1.69
CA ASP A 233 -4.38 -29.06 2.61
C ASP A 233 -5.27 -28.49 3.75
N SER A 234 -4.81 -28.68 4.97
CA SER A 234 -5.47 -28.30 6.22
C SER A 234 -4.87 -27.04 6.87
N THR A 235 -3.90 -26.40 6.22
CA THR A 235 -3.13 -25.28 6.77
C THR A 235 -3.38 -23.97 6.03
N MET A 236 -3.81 -24.04 4.77
CA MET A 236 -4.02 -22.84 3.94
C MET A 236 -5.48 -22.39 3.87
N ASN A 237 -5.70 -21.09 3.68
CA ASN A 237 -7.01 -20.56 3.34
C ASN A 237 -7.48 -21.15 2.00
N ARG A 238 -8.67 -21.75 1.96
CA ARG A 238 -9.22 -22.42 0.77
C ARG A 238 -9.83 -21.45 -0.24
N GLY A 239 -9.94 -20.17 0.10
CA GLY A 239 -10.41 -19.11 -0.79
C GLY A 239 -11.27 -18.09 -0.07
N HIS A 240 -12.30 -17.56 -0.74
CA HIS A 240 -13.16 -16.54 -0.16
C HIS A 240 -14.61 -16.67 -0.60
N VAL A 241 -15.50 -16.15 0.23
CA VAL A 241 -16.91 -15.91 -0.07
C VAL A 241 -17.10 -14.41 -0.26
N LEU A 242 -17.69 -14.01 -1.38
CA LEU A 242 -18.17 -12.67 -1.63
C LEU A 242 -19.68 -12.64 -1.38
N LEU A 243 -20.11 -11.84 -0.41
CA LEU A 243 -21.50 -11.60 -0.08
C LEU A 243 -21.92 -10.20 -0.52
N THR A 244 -23.04 -10.09 -1.22
CA THR A 244 -23.64 -8.84 -1.68
C THR A 244 -25.02 -8.71 -1.03
N TYR A 245 -25.21 -7.66 -0.22
CA TYR A 245 -26.40 -7.52 0.64
C TYR A 245 -26.73 -6.04 0.88
N THR A 246 -27.88 -5.72 1.45
CA THR A 246 -28.22 -4.35 1.87
C THR A 246 -28.22 -4.24 3.40
N ALA A 247 -27.97 -3.04 3.92
CA ALA A 247 -27.98 -2.80 5.37
C ALA A 247 -29.33 -3.17 5.99
N ASP A 248 -29.31 -3.63 7.24
CA ASP A 248 -30.54 -3.81 7.98
C ASP A 248 -31.25 -2.48 8.26
#